data_AF-A0A843JEU1-F1
#
_entry.id   AF-A0A843JEU1-F1
#
_cell.length_a   1.000
_cell.length_b   1.000
_cell.length_c   1.000
_cell.angle_alpha   90.00
_cell.angle_beta   90.00
_cell.angle_gamma   90.00
#
_symmetry.space_group_name_H-M   'P 1'
#
loop_
_entity.id
_entity.type
_entity.pdbx_description
1 polymer ?
#
loop_
_entity_poly.entity_id
_entity_poly.type
_entity_poly.pdbx_seq_one_letter_code
_entity_poly.pdbx_strand_id
1 'polypeptide(L)'
;MEAKEIAKLAQIASVLEVSGWPKPGNVHRTRNFDDMVFQDFAISAVVIGSTMEEVASQAKEIDDLSKAELGRYIFQAVNETN
;
A
#
# COMPACT_ATOMS: atom_id res chain seq x y z
N MET A 1 17.12 3.42 7.39
CA MET A 1 16.37 2.27 6.88
C MET A 1 16.52 2.25 5.38
N GLU A 2 16.74 1.08 4.80
CA GLU A 2 16.81 0.95 3.36
C GLU A 2 15.41 1.00 2.73
N ALA A 3 15.33 1.47 1.48
CA ALA A 3 14.05 1.63 0.80
C ALA A 3 13.25 0.32 0.73
N LYS A 4 13.96 -0.79 0.48
CA LYS A 4 13.42 -2.14 0.50
C LYS A 4 12.85 -2.56 1.86
N GLU A 5 13.45 -2.11 2.97
CA GLU A 5 12.92 -2.38 4.32
C GLU A 5 11.62 -1.59 4.56
N ILE A 6 11.58 -0.34 4.12
CA ILE A 6 10.38 0.51 4.21
C ILE A 6 9.24 -0.11 3.40
N ALA A 7 9.52 -0.55 2.17
CA ALA A 7 8.54 -1.24 1.32
C ALA A 7 8.00 -2.51 1.97
N LYS A 8 8.88 -3.35 2.53
CA LYS A 8 8.48 -4.57 3.23
C LYS A 8 7.60 -4.27 4.44
N LEU A 9 7.92 -3.25 5.21
CA LEU A 9 7.11 -2.83 6.36
C LEU A 9 5.76 -2.27 5.92
N ALA A 10 5.70 -1.52 4.82
CA ALA A 10 4.45 -1.03 4.25
C ALA A 10 3.53 -2.21 3.84
N GLN A 11 4.06 -3.19 3.12
CA GLN A 11 3.30 -4.40 2.74
C GLN A 11 2.79 -5.15 3.99
N ILE A 12 3.65 -5.38 4.99
CA ILE A 12 3.27 -6.06 6.23
C ILE A 12 2.18 -5.27 6.97
N ALA A 13 2.35 -3.95 7.10
CA ALA A 13 1.38 -3.08 7.77
C ALA A 13 0.03 -3.14 7.05
N SER A 14 0.01 -3.04 5.73
CA SER A 14 -1.22 -3.12 4.92
C SER A 14 -1.91 -4.48 5.05
N VAL A 15 -1.17 -5.60 4.99
CA VAL A 15 -1.75 -6.94 5.17
C VAL A 15 -2.33 -7.11 6.58
N LEU A 16 -1.63 -6.66 7.61
CA LEU A 16 -2.11 -6.74 9.00
C LEU A 16 -3.37 -5.90 9.22
N GLU A 17 -3.42 -4.70 8.63
CA GLU A 17 -4.56 -3.78 8.71
C GLU A 17 -5.83 -4.43 8.16
N VAL A 18 -5.76 -5.03 6.96
CA VAL A 18 -6.93 -5.66 6.35
C VAL A 18 -7.31 -7.01 6.99
N SER A 19 -6.31 -7.71 7.56
CA SER A 19 -6.51 -9.00 8.25
C SER A 19 -7.07 -8.87 9.67
N GLY A 20 -7.08 -7.68 10.24
CA GLY A 20 -7.52 -7.43 11.61
C GLY A 20 -8.97 -7.87 11.86
N TRP A 21 -9.20 -8.58 12.97
CA TRP A 21 -10.53 -8.95 13.45
C TRP A 21 -10.56 -9.06 14.99
N PRO A 22 -11.60 -8.54 15.67
CA PRO A 22 -12.69 -7.72 15.14
C PRO A 22 -12.19 -6.34 14.69
N LYS A 23 -12.70 -5.85 13.55
CA LYS A 23 -12.32 -4.54 12.99
C LYS A 23 -13.57 -3.71 12.69
N PRO A 24 -13.68 -2.48 13.21
CA PRO A 24 -14.80 -1.60 12.88
C PRO A 24 -14.73 -1.13 11.42
N GLY A 25 -15.88 -0.94 10.78
CA GLY A 25 -15.97 -0.37 9.43
C GLY A 25 -16.35 -1.36 8.32
N ASN A 26 -16.04 -1.00 7.08
CA ASN A 26 -16.51 -1.72 5.88
C ASN A 26 -15.49 -2.69 5.27
N VAL A 27 -14.20 -2.55 5.57
CA VAL A 27 -13.13 -3.38 5.00
C VAL A 27 -12.51 -4.22 6.12
N HIS A 28 -12.91 -5.49 6.17
CA HIS A 28 -12.35 -6.49 7.07
C HIS A 28 -12.55 -7.89 6.51
N ARG A 29 -11.80 -8.87 7.04
CA ARG A 29 -11.73 -10.26 6.57
C ARG A 29 -13.07 -10.96 6.25
N THR A 30 -14.15 -10.58 6.92
CA THR A 30 -15.47 -11.24 6.84
C THR A 30 -16.51 -10.47 6.05
N ARG A 31 -16.14 -9.34 5.43
CA ARG A 31 -17.06 -8.47 4.67
C ARG A 31 -16.55 -8.26 3.25
N ASN A 32 -17.25 -8.91 2.33
CA ASN A 32 -17.04 -8.75 0.89
C ASN A 32 -17.98 -7.67 0.34
N PHE A 33 -17.59 -7.10 -0.80
CA PHE A 33 -18.42 -6.27 -1.68
C PHE A 33 -18.89 -7.11 -2.87
N ASP A 34 -19.78 -6.56 -3.71
CA ASP A 34 -20.35 -7.28 -4.86
C ASP A 34 -19.28 -7.68 -5.90
N ASP A 35 -18.17 -6.94 -5.96
CA ASP A 35 -17.08 -7.08 -6.93
C ASP A 35 -15.70 -7.30 -6.28
N MET A 36 -15.63 -7.43 -4.95
CA MET A 36 -14.36 -7.46 -4.23
C MET A 36 -14.44 -8.30 -2.95
N VAL A 37 -13.44 -9.14 -2.73
CA VAL A 37 -13.30 -10.00 -1.55
C VAL A 37 -12.04 -9.66 -0.76
N PHE A 38 -11.92 -10.20 0.45
CA PHE A 38 -10.75 -10.01 1.32
C PHE A 38 -9.41 -10.24 0.60
N GLN A 39 -9.32 -11.25 -0.26
CA GLN A 39 -8.11 -11.61 -0.98
C GLN A 39 -7.65 -10.51 -1.93
N ASP A 40 -8.56 -9.74 -2.53
CA ASP A 40 -8.21 -8.63 -3.41
C ASP A 40 -7.44 -7.55 -2.63
N PHE A 41 -7.88 -7.25 -1.41
CA PHE A 41 -7.16 -6.34 -0.52
C PHE A 41 -5.81 -6.91 -0.04
N ALA A 42 -5.73 -8.23 0.19
CA ALA A 42 -4.48 -8.86 0.58
C ALA A 42 -3.46 -8.83 -0.58
N ILE A 43 -3.92 -9.03 -1.81
CA ILE A 43 -3.10 -8.90 -3.02
C ILE A 43 -2.65 -7.45 -3.20
N SER A 44 -3.56 -6.48 -3.08
CA SER A 44 -3.19 -5.06 -3.20
C SER A 44 -2.13 -4.66 -2.17
N ALA A 45 -2.23 -5.15 -0.93
CA ALA A 45 -1.23 -4.92 0.11
C ALA A 45 0.17 -5.50 -0.23
N VAL A 46 0.25 -6.56 -1.03
CA VAL A 46 1.53 -7.09 -1.52
C VAL A 46 2.02 -6.30 -2.72
N VAL A 47 1.14 -5.98 -3.66
CA VAL A 47 1.50 -5.35 -4.94
C VAL A 47 2.15 -3.97 -4.75
N ILE A 48 1.72 -3.17 -3.77
CA ILE A 48 2.27 -1.82 -3.52
C ILE A 48 3.78 -1.78 -3.18
N GLY A 49 4.43 -2.92 -2.96
CA GLY A 49 5.83 -2.98 -2.52
C GLY A 49 6.81 -2.29 -3.45
N SER A 50 6.70 -2.50 -4.77
CA SER A 50 7.58 -1.86 -5.77
C SER A 50 7.45 -0.34 -5.73
N THR A 51 6.22 0.15 -5.76
CA THR A 51 5.95 1.60 -5.68
C THR A 51 6.47 2.17 -4.36
N MET A 52 6.27 1.50 -3.22
CA MET A 52 6.77 1.95 -1.92
C MET A 52 8.30 2.00 -1.86
N GLU A 53 9.00 1.05 -2.48
CA GLU A 53 10.46 1.06 -2.57
C GLU A 53 10.96 2.24 -3.42
N GLU A 54 10.27 2.54 -4.53
CA GLU A 54 10.59 3.70 -5.38
C GLU A 54 10.41 5.01 -4.61
N VAL A 55 9.25 5.20 -3.95
CA VAL A 55 8.97 6.38 -3.12
C VAL A 55 10.03 6.55 -2.05
N ALA A 56 10.34 5.48 -1.31
CA ALA A 56 11.30 5.53 -0.21
C ALA A 56 12.74 5.84 -0.69
N SER A 57 13.08 5.45 -1.91
CA SER A 57 14.36 5.80 -2.54
C SER A 57 14.42 7.27 -2.92
N GLN A 58 13.37 7.80 -3.55
CA GLN A 58 13.30 9.19 -4.00
C GLN A 58 13.13 10.18 -2.85
N ALA A 59 12.41 9.80 -1.79
CA ALA A 59 12.19 10.62 -0.60
C ALA A 59 13.48 11.04 0.12
N LYS A 60 14.58 10.30 -0.04
CA LYS A 60 15.89 10.66 0.55
C LYS A 60 16.49 11.92 -0.08
N GLU A 61 16.13 12.21 -1.32
CA GLU A 61 16.69 13.30 -2.13
C GLU A 61 15.78 14.55 -2.15
N ILE A 62 14.59 14.45 -1.53
CA ILE A 62 13.59 15.53 -1.53
C ILE A 62 13.81 16.44 -0.32
N ASP A 63 14.09 17.71 -0.60
CA ASP A 63 14.20 18.79 0.39
C ASP A 63 12.88 19.53 0.64
N ASP A 64 11.97 19.47 -0.33
CA ASP A 64 10.66 20.12 -0.33
C ASP A 64 9.57 19.11 -0.70
N LEU A 65 8.70 18.79 0.27
CA LEU A 65 7.60 17.84 0.09
C LEU A 65 6.61 18.23 -1.02
N SER A 66 6.55 19.50 -1.42
CA SER A 66 5.73 19.92 -2.56
C SER A 66 6.17 19.26 -3.88
N LYS A 67 7.44 18.83 -3.96
CA LYS A 67 8.03 18.11 -5.11
C LYS A 67 7.96 16.59 -4.99
N ALA A 68 7.30 16.05 -3.95
CA ALA A 68 7.25 14.62 -3.72
C ALA A 68 6.37 13.84 -4.71
N GLU A 69 5.63 14.52 -5.60
CA GLU A 69 4.81 13.92 -6.65
C GLU A 69 3.89 12.78 -6.16
N LEU A 70 3.35 12.87 -4.93
CA LEU A 70 2.59 11.78 -4.31
C LEU A 70 1.47 11.23 -5.21
N GLY A 71 0.81 12.10 -5.99
CA GLY A 71 -0.21 11.70 -6.95
C GLY A 71 0.29 10.72 -8.01
N ARG A 72 1.54 10.88 -8.49
CA ARG A 72 2.18 9.97 -9.46
C ARG A 72 2.29 8.57 -8.87
N TYR A 73 2.80 8.47 -7.64
CA TYR A 73 2.97 7.20 -6.95
C TYR A 73 1.66 6.53 -6.58
N ILE A 74 0.65 7.28 -6.15
CA ILE A 74 -0.70 6.75 -5.91
C ILE A 74 -1.27 6.15 -7.20
N PHE A 75 -1.16 6.88 -8.32
CA PHE A 75 -1.64 6.40 -9.62
C PHE A 75 -0.90 5.13 -10.08
N GLN A 76 0.42 5.09 -9.89
CA GLN A 76 1.24 3.91 -10.20
C GLN A 76 0.81 2.69 -9.38
N ALA A 77 0.68 2.84 -8.05
CA ALA A 77 0.26 1.76 -7.17
C ALA A 77 -1.13 1.19 -7.53
N VAL A 78 -2.08 2.05 -7.93
CA VAL A 78 -3.41 1.60 -8.39
C VAL A 78 -3.32 0.84 -9.71
N ASN A 79 -2.46 1.28 -10.64
CA ASN A 79 -2.29 0.58 -11.91
C ASN A 79 -1.57 -0.77 -11.77
N GLU A 80 -0.73 -0.96 -10.76
CA GLU A 80 -0.09 -2.26 -10.50
C GLU A 80 -1.10 -3.34 -10.06
N THR A 81 -2.29 -2.95 -9.60
CA THR A 81 -3.36 -3.86 -9.14
C THR A 81 -4.39 -4.24 -10.22
N ASN A 82 -4.27 -3.71 -11.45
CA ASN A 82 -5.12 -4.04 -12.60
C ASN A 82 -4.48 -5.13 -13.47
#